data_AF-F8PVE6-F1
#
_entry.id   AF-F8PVE6-F1
#
_cell.length_a   1.000
_cell.length_b   1.000
_cell.length_c   1.000
_cell.angle_alpha   90.00
_cell.angle_beta   90.00
_cell.angle_gamma   90.00
#
_symmetry.space_group_name_H-M   'P 1'
#
loop_
_entity.id
_entity.type
_entity.pdbx_description
1 polymer ?
#
loop_
_entity_poly.entity_id
_entity_poly.type
_entity_poly.pdbx_seq_one_letter_code
_entity_poly.pdbx_strand_id
1 'polypeptide(L)'
;MSVARAALLVRPKPAATHILQRRFASHDSHSHEHHDEHQDATQYPREAGFNTPFWRNTFLLSLAVVGFYKYAPAPGEDVYLTRYLAHYGTPSEIWARINEKHLLLSQQISDNTILQTDAKRPNLHRYRHPQSLDAGSSHLQSVGTGVDMSSVTVKTASE
;
A
#
# COMPACT_ATOMS: atom_id res chain seq x y z
N MET A 1 24.76 -0.93 -1.98
CA MET A 1 24.58 -2.15 -2.79
C MET A 1 23.10 -2.32 -3.07
N SER A 2 22.76 -2.57 -4.33
CA SER A 2 21.45 -2.46 -4.98
C SER A 2 20.29 -3.20 -4.29
N VAL A 3 19.18 -2.50 -4.05
CA VAL A 3 17.87 -3.08 -3.65
C VAL A 3 16.83 -2.91 -4.78
N ALA A 4 17.28 -2.88 -6.04
CA ALA A 4 16.41 -2.67 -7.19
C ALA A 4 16.11 -3.96 -8.00
N ARG A 5 16.18 -5.14 -7.37
CA ARG A 5 16.11 -6.42 -8.10
C ARG A 5 15.27 -7.49 -7.38
N ALA A 6 14.02 -7.18 -7.05
CA ALA A 6 13.08 -8.17 -6.53
C ALA A 6 11.61 -7.88 -6.88
N ALA A 7 11.32 -7.29 -8.05
CA ALA A 7 9.95 -6.93 -8.47
C ALA A 7 9.54 -7.50 -9.84
N LEU A 8 10.05 -8.68 -10.24
CA LEU A 8 9.79 -9.24 -11.58
C LEU A 8 9.19 -10.66 -11.60
N LEU A 9 8.35 -11.04 -10.62
CA LEU A 9 7.63 -12.33 -10.68
C LEU A 9 6.14 -12.27 -10.31
N VAL A 10 5.46 -11.17 -10.64
CA VAL A 10 4.00 -11.17 -10.72
C VAL A 10 3.64 -10.80 -12.16
N ARG A 11 3.30 -11.83 -12.95
CA ARG A 11 2.77 -11.68 -14.30
C ARG A 11 1.27 -11.37 -14.16
N PRO A 12 0.79 -10.15 -14.38
CA PRO A 12 -0.65 -9.90 -14.41
C PRO A 12 -1.22 -10.67 -15.61
N LYS A 13 -2.19 -11.55 -15.37
CA LYS A 13 -3.07 -12.06 -16.42
C LYS A 13 -3.79 -10.84 -17.01
N PRO A 14 -3.68 -10.53 -18.31
CA PRO A 14 -4.51 -9.49 -18.89
C PRO A 14 -5.96 -9.98 -18.85
N ALA A 15 -6.80 -9.32 -18.07
CA ALA A 15 -8.25 -9.43 -18.24
C ALA A 15 -8.56 -8.92 -19.65
N ALA A 16 -9.12 -9.79 -20.50
CA ALA A 16 -9.57 -9.41 -21.82
C ALA A 16 -10.75 -8.45 -21.68
N THR A 17 -10.47 -7.15 -21.66
CA THR A 17 -11.48 -6.12 -21.85
C THR A 17 -11.90 -6.19 -23.31
N HIS A 18 -13.02 -6.86 -23.59
CA HIS A 18 -13.69 -6.74 -24.87
C HIS A 18 -14.18 -5.29 -25.01
N ILE A 19 -13.37 -4.44 -25.63
CA ILE A 19 -13.80 -3.13 -26.10
C ILE A 19 -14.82 -3.42 -27.19
N LEU A 20 -16.11 -3.29 -26.86
CA LEU A 20 -17.19 -3.25 -27.84
C LEU A 20 -16.98 -1.99 -28.68
N GLN A 21 -16.23 -2.16 -29.76
CA GLN A 21 -16.02 -1.16 -30.79
C GLN A 21 -17.35 -0.94 -31.52
N ARG A 22 -18.18 -0.02 -31.00
CA ARG A 22 -19.37 0.47 -31.71
C ARG A 22 -18.90 1.21 -32.96
N ARG A 23 -18.96 0.51 -34.10
CA ARG A 23 -18.84 1.14 -35.42
C ARG A 23 -20.14 1.92 -35.65
N PHE A 24 -20.06 3.25 -35.60
CA PHE A 24 -21.05 4.09 -36.26
C PHE A 24 -20.80 3.96 -37.76
N ALA A 25 -21.47 3.00 -38.38
CA ALA A 25 -21.55 2.90 -39.83
C ALA A 25 -22.59 3.91 -40.30
N SER A 26 -22.15 4.99 -40.95
CA SER A 26 -22.99 5.85 -41.76
C SER A 26 -22.97 5.35 -43.21
N HIS A 27 -24.06 4.73 -43.61
CA HIS A 27 -24.56 4.56 -44.99
C HIS A 27 -26.05 4.92 -44.89
N ASP A 28 -26.76 5.45 -45.87
CA ASP A 28 -26.56 5.61 -47.30
C ASP A 28 -27.50 6.75 -47.76
N SER A 29 -27.15 7.34 -48.88
CA SER A 29 -27.86 8.33 -49.67
C SER A 29 -29.28 7.91 -50.09
N HIS A 30 -30.22 8.86 -50.05
CA HIS A 30 -31.37 8.89 -50.96
C HIS A 30 -31.69 10.34 -51.36
N SER A 31 -31.44 10.63 -52.63
CA SER A 31 -31.90 11.80 -53.37
C SER A 31 -33.40 11.68 -53.67
N HIS A 32 -34.21 12.63 -53.21
CA HIS A 32 -35.47 12.97 -53.87
C HIS A 32 -35.71 14.47 -53.77
N GLU A 33 -35.80 15.07 -54.95
CA GLU A 33 -36.07 16.47 -55.24
C GLU A 33 -37.59 16.72 -55.25
N HIS A 34 -37.98 17.96 -54.92
CA HIS A 34 -39.32 18.57 -54.95
C HIS A 34 -40.31 18.25 -53.83
N HIS A 35 -40.59 19.24 -52.98
CA HIS A 35 -41.81 20.05 -53.07
C HIS A 35 -41.70 21.28 -52.12
N ASP A 36 -41.80 22.47 -52.72
CA ASP A 36 -42.02 23.73 -52.03
C ASP A 36 -43.34 23.69 -51.25
N GLU A 37 -43.28 23.78 -49.92
CA GLU A 37 -44.38 24.28 -49.09
C GLU A 37 -43.80 25.13 -47.96
N HIS A 38 -44.17 26.41 -47.98
CA HIS A 38 -43.86 27.41 -46.97
C HIS A 38 -44.42 27.00 -45.60
N GLN A 39 -43.56 26.54 -44.68
CA GLN A 39 -43.89 26.45 -43.26
C GLN A 39 -42.69 26.94 -42.44
N ASP A 40 -42.95 27.98 -41.64
CA ASP A 40 -42.06 28.77 -40.79
C ASP A 40 -40.71 28.16 -40.37
N ALA A 41 -39.65 28.73 -40.95
CA ALA A 41 -38.25 28.47 -40.61
C ALA A 41 -37.81 29.23 -39.34
N THR A 42 -38.41 28.93 -38.19
CA THR A 42 -37.85 29.29 -36.87
C THR A 42 -37.79 28.07 -35.95
N GLN A 43 -37.02 27.07 -36.35
CA GLN A 43 -36.70 25.95 -35.45
C GLN A 43 -35.70 26.43 -34.38
N TYR A 44 -36.23 26.96 -33.27
CA TYR A 44 -35.42 27.30 -32.11
C TYR A 44 -34.71 26.03 -31.60
N PRO A 45 -33.40 26.07 -31.31
CA PRO A 45 -32.72 24.94 -30.70
C PRO A 45 -33.42 24.63 -29.37
N ARG A 46 -33.74 23.34 -29.13
CA ARG A 46 -34.39 22.93 -27.87
C ARG A 46 -33.60 23.52 -26.72
N GLU A 47 -34.21 24.45 -26.00
CA GLU A 47 -33.53 25.21 -24.96
C GLU A 47 -32.95 24.25 -23.92
N ALA A 48 -31.72 24.52 -23.49
CA ALA A 48 -31.05 23.76 -22.44
C ALA A 48 -31.71 24.07 -21.08
N GLY A 49 -32.97 23.68 -20.91
CA GLY A 49 -33.76 23.90 -19.71
C GLY A 49 -33.47 22.90 -18.60
N PHE A 50 -34.18 23.07 -17.49
CA PHE A 50 -34.13 22.20 -16.30
C PHE A 50 -34.69 20.78 -16.53
N ASN A 51 -35.22 20.47 -17.72
CA ASN A 51 -35.70 19.14 -18.10
C ASN A 51 -34.68 18.36 -18.96
N THR A 52 -33.41 18.75 -18.94
CA THR A 52 -32.34 17.95 -19.53
C THR A 52 -32.03 16.73 -18.65
N PRO A 53 -31.52 15.61 -19.21
CA PRO A 53 -31.16 14.42 -18.45
C PRO A 53 -30.21 14.71 -17.27
N PHE A 54 -29.36 15.73 -17.41
CA PHE A 54 -28.48 16.20 -16.35
C PHE A 54 -29.28 16.70 -15.14
N TRP A 55 -30.15 17.70 -15.31
CA TRP A 55 -30.93 18.27 -14.22
C TRP A 55 -31.92 17.28 -13.61
N ARG A 56 -32.53 16.43 -14.43
CA ARG A 56 -33.38 15.34 -13.93
C ARG A 56 -32.61 14.40 -13.00
N ASN A 57 -31.41 13.98 -13.42
CA ASN A 57 -30.60 13.08 -12.61
C ASN A 57 -30.08 13.77 -11.34
N THR A 58 -29.75 15.06 -11.38
CA THR A 58 -29.33 15.80 -10.17
C THR A 58 -30.47 15.97 -9.17
N PHE A 59 -31.70 16.23 -9.62
CA PHE A 59 -32.88 16.26 -8.73
C PHE A 59 -33.16 14.89 -8.11
N LEU A 60 -33.10 13.82 -8.91
CA LEU A 60 -33.28 12.45 -8.41
C LEU A 60 -32.20 12.07 -7.40
N LEU A 61 -30.94 12.42 -7.67
CA LEU A 61 -29.83 12.17 -6.76
C LEU A 61 -29.99 12.98 -5.47
N SER A 62 -30.38 14.26 -5.56
CA SER A 62 -30.66 15.10 -4.40
C SER A 62 -31.77 14.51 -3.53
N LEU A 63 -32.88 14.08 -4.14
CA LEU A 63 -33.98 13.41 -3.43
C LEU A 63 -33.52 12.09 -2.80
N ALA A 64 -32.71 11.31 -3.50
CA ALA A 64 -32.16 10.07 -2.97
C ALA A 64 -31.26 10.30 -1.75
N VAL A 65 -30.42 11.35 -1.77
CA VAL A 65 -29.57 11.72 -0.63
C VAL A 65 -30.40 12.18 0.56
N VAL A 66 -31.43 13.01 0.35
CA VAL A 66 -32.31 13.47 1.42
C VAL A 66 -33.13 12.31 2.00
N GLY A 67 -33.66 11.44 1.15
CA GLY A 67 -34.36 10.24 1.55
C GLY A 67 -33.46 9.31 2.36
N PHE A 68 -32.22 9.10 1.90
CA PHE A 68 -31.22 8.33 2.63
C PHE A 68 -30.90 8.98 3.98
N TYR A 69 -30.69 10.29 4.07
CA TYR A 69 -30.39 10.95 5.35
C TYR A 69 -31.52 10.82 6.38
N LYS A 70 -32.79 10.92 5.96
CA LYS A 70 -33.95 10.86 6.85
C LYS A 70 -34.30 9.43 7.29
N TYR A 71 -34.13 8.46 6.40
CA TYR A 71 -34.50 7.06 6.62
C TYR A 71 -33.30 6.12 6.75
N ALA A 72 -32.09 6.65 6.89
CA ALA A 72 -30.91 5.85 7.16
C ALA A 72 -31.08 5.19 8.54
N PRO A 73 -30.84 3.88 8.62
CA PRO A 73 -30.86 3.17 9.89
C PRO A 73 -29.80 3.74 10.83
N ALA A 74 -30.11 3.80 12.11
CA ALA A 74 -29.15 4.24 13.11
C ALA A 74 -27.97 3.23 13.21
N PRO A 75 -26.76 3.69 13.57
CA PRO A 75 -25.62 2.80 13.76
C PRO A 75 -25.94 1.76 14.84
N GLY A 76 -25.98 0.48 14.45
CA GLY A 76 -26.27 -0.64 15.36
C GLY A 76 -27.67 -1.25 15.23
N GLU A 77 -28.53 -0.73 14.36
CA GLU A 77 -29.81 -1.39 14.05
C GLU A 77 -29.60 -2.66 13.20
N ASP A 78 -30.27 -3.76 13.57
CA ASP A 78 -30.24 -5.01 12.82
C ASP A 78 -31.16 -4.93 11.58
N VAL A 79 -30.66 -4.27 10.55
CA VAL A 79 -31.34 -4.18 9.25
C VAL A 79 -31.16 -5.49 8.48
N TYR A 80 -32.17 -5.90 7.72
CA TYR A 80 -32.11 -7.11 6.89
C TYR A 80 -30.85 -7.15 6.00
N LEU A 81 -30.49 -6.00 5.40
CA LEU A 81 -29.33 -5.87 4.54
C LEU A 81 -28.02 -6.06 5.34
N THR A 82 -27.87 -5.45 6.51
CA THR A 82 -26.67 -5.60 7.34
C THR A 82 -26.54 -7.02 7.85
N ARG A 83 -27.64 -7.68 8.23
CA ARG A 83 -27.65 -9.10 8.62
C ARG A 83 -27.25 -10.03 7.48
N TYR A 84 -27.76 -9.77 6.28
CA TYR A 84 -27.40 -10.53 5.08
C TYR A 84 -25.91 -10.38 4.74
N LEU A 85 -25.39 -9.14 4.80
CA LEU A 85 -23.96 -8.89 4.62
C LEU A 85 -23.13 -9.56 5.72
N ALA A 86 -23.58 -9.52 6.97
CA ALA A 86 -22.89 -10.14 8.10
C ALA A 86 -22.85 -11.67 7.99
N HIS A 87 -23.87 -12.31 7.40
CA HIS A 87 -23.91 -13.76 7.21
C HIS A 87 -22.77 -14.26 6.30
N TYR A 88 -22.41 -13.49 5.28
CA TYR A 88 -21.29 -13.81 4.37
C TYR A 88 -19.99 -13.09 4.74
N GLY A 89 -20.04 -12.16 5.68
CA GLY A 89 -18.89 -11.42 6.17
C GLY A 89 -18.04 -12.27 7.11
N THR A 90 -16.75 -11.93 7.19
CA THR A 90 -15.87 -12.52 8.21
C THR A 90 -16.21 -11.94 9.58
N PRO A 91 -16.38 -12.78 10.63
CA PRO A 91 -16.65 -12.29 11.98
C PRO A 91 -15.48 -11.46 12.51
N SER A 92 -15.80 -10.45 13.32
CA SER A 92 -14.82 -9.51 13.89
C SER A 92 -13.74 -10.19 14.73
N GLU A 93 -14.06 -11.32 15.36
CA GLU A 93 -13.10 -12.12 16.15
C GLU A 93 -11.91 -12.61 15.31
N ILE A 94 -12.15 -13.01 14.05
CA ILE A 94 -11.08 -13.47 13.17
C ILE A 94 -10.12 -12.31 12.86
N TRP A 95 -10.66 -11.11 12.60
CA TRP A 95 -9.84 -9.92 12.40
C TRP A 95 -9.06 -9.54 13.65
N ALA A 96 -9.68 -9.61 14.82
CA ALA A 96 -9.00 -9.38 16.10
C ALA A 96 -7.82 -10.34 16.29
N ARG A 97 -8.03 -11.63 16.03
CA ARG A 97 -6.98 -12.67 16.11
C ARG A 97 -5.85 -12.46 15.12
N ILE A 98 -6.15 -12.04 13.89
CA ILE A 98 -5.14 -11.73 12.87
C ILE A 98 -4.32 -10.51 13.29
N ASN A 99 -4.98 -9.48 13.80
CA ASN A 99 -4.32 -8.25 14.26
C ASN A 99 -3.42 -8.52 15.47
N GLU A 100 -3.89 -9.31 16.44
CA GLU A 100 -3.10 -9.75 17.58
C GLU A 100 -1.85 -10.53 17.14
N LYS A 101 -2.03 -11.50 16.24
CA LYS A 101 -0.90 -12.25 15.67
C LYS A 101 0.11 -11.32 14.99
N HIS A 102 -0.36 -10.36 14.20
CA HIS A 102 0.52 -9.41 13.52
C HIS A 102 1.26 -8.49 14.50
N LEU A 103 0.60 -8.08 15.58
CA LEU A 103 1.21 -7.31 16.66
C LEU A 103 2.37 -8.09 17.31
N LEU A 104 2.13 -9.35 17.66
CA LEU A 104 3.15 -10.22 18.25
C LEU A 104 4.34 -10.44 17.31
N LEU A 105 4.07 -10.69 16.03
CA LEU A 105 5.14 -10.85 15.03
C LEU A 105 5.93 -9.56 14.84
N SER A 106 5.27 -8.40 14.84
CA SER A 106 5.94 -7.09 14.72
C SER A 106 6.85 -6.82 15.92
N GLN A 107 6.40 -7.17 17.12
CA GLN A 107 7.22 -7.08 18.33
C GLN A 107 8.46 -7.99 18.22
N GLN A 108 8.26 -9.26 17.85
CA GLN A 108 9.38 -10.20 17.68
C GLN A 108 10.39 -9.72 16.63
N ILE A 109 9.92 -9.12 15.52
CA ILE A 109 10.80 -8.56 14.49
C ILE A 109 11.58 -7.37 15.05
N SER A 110 10.94 -6.50 15.83
CA SER A 110 11.61 -5.38 16.50
C SER A 110 12.73 -5.89 17.43
N ASP A 111 12.43 -6.86 18.29
CA ASP A 111 13.40 -7.42 19.25
C ASP A 111 14.59 -8.06 18.53
N ASN A 112 14.33 -8.86 17.49
CA ASN A 112 15.39 -9.46 16.68
C ASN A 112 16.23 -8.40 15.95
N THR A 113 15.62 -7.31 15.50
CA THR A 113 16.34 -6.22 14.85
C THR A 113 17.26 -5.53 15.84
N ILE A 114 16.81 -5.28 17.07
CA ILE A 114 17.64 -4.71 18.14
C ILE A 114 18.83 -5.63 18.43
N LEU A 115 18.59 -6.94 18.58
CA LEU A 115 19.65 -7.91 18.83
C LEU A 115 20.69 -7.96 17.70
N GLN A 116 20.25 -7.93 16.45
CA GLN A 116 21.16 -7.97 15.29
C GLN A 116 21.93 -6.66 15.10
N THR A 117 21.30 -5.52 15.38
CA THR A 117 21.91 -4.20 15.22
C THR A 117 22.89 -3.87 16.35
N ASP A 118 22.61 -4.32 17.58
CA ASP A 118 23.50 -4.13 18.73
C ASP A 118 24.67 -5.11 18.73
N ALA A 119 24.56 -6.25 18.04
CA ALA A 119 25.63 -7.24 17.93
C ALA A 119 26.91 -6.63 17.33
N LYS A 120 27.85 -6.27 18.21
CA LYS A 120 29.20 -5.83 17.85
C LYS A 120 30.16 -7.01 17.86
N ARG A 121 31.07 -7.05 16.89
CA ARG A 121 32.23 -7.94 16.98
C ARG A 121 33.07 -7.52 18.19
N PRO A 122 33.74 -8.47 18.88
CA PRO A 122 34.72 -8.11 19.89
C PRO A 122 35.76 -7.17 19.27
N ASN A 123 36.21 -6.18 20.04
CA ASN A 123 37.21 -5.24 19.56
C ASN A 123 38.52 -5.99 19.28
N LEU A 124 38.96 -6.00 18.03
CA LEU A 124 40.15 -6.70 17.56
C LEU A 124 41.17 -5.68 17.06
N HIS A 125 42.23 -5.48 17.83
CA HIS A 125 43.37 -4.68 17.38
C HIS A 125 44.36 -5.57 16.63
N ARG A 126 44.61 -5.26 15.34
CA ARG A 126 45.56 -5.99 14.50
C ARG A 126 46.95 -5.38 14.64
N TYR A 127 47.85 -6.11 15.28
CA TYR A 127 49.26 -5.73 15.38
C TYR A 127 50.11 -6.54 14.40
N ARG A 128 51.12 -5.90 13.82
CA ARG A 128 52.15 -6.58 13.02
C ARG A 128 53.02 -7.50 13.89
N HIS A 129 53.24 -7.10 15.15
CA HIS A 129 54.08 -7.80 16.12
C HIS A 129 53.34 -7.96 17.45
N PRO A 130 52.48 -8.97 17.62
CA PRO A 130 51.71 -9.16 18.87
C PRO A 130 52.63 -9.43 20.07
N GLN A 131 53.81 -9.99 19.84
CA GLN A 131 54.86 -10.22 20.86
C GLN A 131 55.33 -8.96 21.58
N SER A 132 55.09 -7.76 21.02
CA SER A 132 55.48 -6.51 21.69
C SER A 132 54.64 -6.21 22.94
N LEU A 133 53.49 -6.85 23.08
CA LEU A 133 52.61 -6.68 24.26
C LEU A 133 53.25 -7.28 25.51
N ASP A 134 54.03 -8.35 25.35
CA ASP A 134 54.77 -9.01 26.44
C ASP A 134 56.21 -8.48 26.57
N ALA A 135 56.71 -7.78 25.55
CA ALA A 135 58.05 -7.23 25.50
C ALA A 135 58.16 -5.91 26.29
N GLY A 136 57.95 -5.98 27.59
CA GLY A 136 58.18 -4.89 28.54
C GLY A 136 59.28 -5.24 29.54
N SER A 137 60.16 -4.29 29.85
CA SER A 137 61.08 -4.46 30.98
C SER A 137 60.28 -4.41 32.28
N SER A 138 60.45 -5.39 33.17
CA SER A 138 59.79 -5.40 34.48
C SER A 138 60.33 -4.35 35.45
N HIS A 139 61.53 -3.81 35.19
CA HIS A 139 62.25 -2.94 36.13
C HIS A 139 62.39 -1.48 35.64
N LEU A 140 62.05 -1.19 34.39
CA LEU A 140 62.15 0.14 33.77
C LEU A 140 60.76 0.63 33.33
N GLN A 141 59.80 0.62 34.25
CA GLN A 141 58.48 1.19 34.04
C GLN A 141 58.28 2.34 35.02
N SER A 142 57.80 3.47 34.52
CA SER A 142 57.38 4.56 35.40
C SER A 142 56.15 4.13 36.21
N VAL A 143 56.00 4.72 37.40
CA VAL A 143 54.82 4.46 38.24
C VAL A 143 53.53 4.80 37.49
N GLY A 144 52.58 3.86 37.47
CA GLY A 144 51.27 4.04 36.83
C GLY A 144 51.19 3.74 35.33
N THR A 145 52.28 3.29 34.67
CA THR A 145 52.23 2.92 33.24
C THR A 145 51.91 1.46 32.95
N GLY A 146 51.78 0.62 33.99
CA GLY A 146 51.38 -0.77 33.83
C GLY A 146 49.90 -0.87 33.47
N VAL A 147 49.60 -1.31 32.25
CA VAL A 147 48.24 -1.67 31.82
C VAL A 147 48.04 -3.15 32.16
N ASP A 148 46.89 -3.50 32.75
CA ASP A 148 46.54 -4.91 32.96
C ASP A 148 46.23 -5.57 31.60
N MET A 149 47.03 -6.56 31.23
CA MET A 149 46.94 -7.29 29.96
C MET A 149 46.32 -8.69 30.14
N SER A 150 45.86 -9.04 31.34
CA SER A 150 45.36 -10.38 31.68
C SER A 150 44.14 -10.82 30.85
N SER A 151 43.37 -9.87 30.32
CA SER A 151 42.21 -10.13 29.46
C SER A 151 42.53 -10.14 27.96
N VAL A 152 43.79 -9.97 27.54
CA VAL A 152 44.19 -9.88 26.14
C VAL A 152 44.70 -11.23 25.65
N THR A 153 44.05 -11.79 24.62
CA THR A 153 44.49 -13.05 23.99
C THR A 153 44.84 -12.85 22.51
N VAL A 154 45.94 -13.46 22.08
CA VAL A 154 46.37 -13.42 20.68
C VAL A 154 45.57 -14.46 19.89
N LYS A 155 44.81 -14.01 18.89
CA LYS A 155 44.09 -14.91 18.00
C LYS A 155 45.06 -15.67 17.09
N THR A 156 45.11 -17.00 17.18
CA THR A 156 45.88 -17.87 16.28
C THR A 156 45.02 -18.35 15.10
N ALA A 157 45.64 -18.82 14.02
CA ALA A 157 44.94 -19.15 12.76
C ALA A 157 44.09 -20.44 12.80
N SER A 158 44.19 -21.23 13.86
CA SER A 158 43.55 -22.53 14.02
C SER A 158 42.26 -22.52 14.87
N GLU A 159 41.78 -21.34 15.27
CA GLU A 159 40.60 -21.16 16.14
C GLU A 159 39.65 -20.05 15.62
#